data_AF-A0A2E4C6T6-F1
#
_entry.id   AF-A0A2E4C6T6-F1
#
_cell.length_a   1.000
_cell.length_b   1.000
_cell.length_c   1.000
_cell.angle_alpha   90.00
_cell.angle_beta   90.00
_cell.angle_gamma   90.00
#
_symmetry.space_group_name_H-M   'P 1'
#
loop_
_entity.id
_entity.type
_entity.pdbx_description
1 polymer ?
#
loop_
_entity_poly.entity_id
_entity_poly.type
_entity_poly.pdbx_seq_one_letter_code
_entity_poly.pdbx_strand_id
1 'polypeptide(L)'
;MDSEPPRLRIKPLFGDGDGDKIPDIELMEVRTLGIFAVWWDKRFDWESRANFILKTLYKVREDCIKNLGMSDPKNVRLGFYLNVYIHDSDLYYPGTTKKDDLFPDKWYAMVKDNRMGLPYMTLPWQDTDGDLVRHEGFHVFQNEWYRKRTKQWHELSWYIEASASWYAADRASQKESITSYERVHFITANPHLAIWHTEHNKKIDDPDEKELNQRQYALECYLFFLCEVCNVPKNIITDIFKIKDKVNPAEYLFRKIGSHNLREFFTYWAACNTDDFSYLSNAQKKFIDNQRWNSKKSVLNQLAFSWSSRNLKRGNSNENIIFHPTKELVPRGWSYNVLELKNDYGGKGKYEFKLEGDAFGSEGAPSYFSGRILIKKNWSAHRERRGVTKHIPFIMSGGIEGRASIIADRGDLIYVIITSVPEYFTSNQTYNYRLTFSKKEI
;
A
#
# COMPACT_ATOMS: atom_id res chain seq x y z
N MET A 1 -9.87 0.08 -34.43
CA MET A 1 -11.25 -0.38 -34.71
C MET A 1 -11.31 -1.76 -34.10
N ASP A 2 -11.75 -1.86 -32.85
CA ASP A 2 -11.82 -3.16 -32.18
C ASP A 2 -13.23 -3.71 -32.37
N SER A 3 -13.29 -4.84 -33.07
CA SER A 3 -14.49 -5.63 -33.32
C SER A 3 -15.21 -5.90 -32.00
N GLU A 4 -16.55 -5.86 -32.03
CA GLU A 4 -17.37 -6.42 -30.94
C GLU A 4 -16.81 -7.78 -30.51
N PRO A 5 -16.73 -8.07 -29.20
CA PRO A 5 -16.27 -9.37 -28.75
C PRO A 5 -17.10 -10.46 -29.43
N PRO A 6 -16.46 -11.59 -29.84
CA PRO A 6 -17.18 -12.70 -30.46
C PRO A 6 -18.35 -13.11 -29.58
N ARG A 7 -19.45 -13.64 -30.16
CA ARG A 7 -20.61 -14.14 -29.39
C ARG A 7 -20.14 -15.03 -28.23
N LEU A 8 -20.09 -14.45 -27.03
CA LEU A 8 -19.55 -15.11 -25.86
C LEU A 8 -20.56 -16.15 -25.38
N ARG A 9 -20.06 -17.30 -24.96
CA ARG A 9 -20.86 -18.38 -24.40
C ARG A 9 -20.96 -18.18 -22.89
N ILE A 10 -22.19 -18.28 -22.40
CA ILE A 10 -22.46 -18.40 -20.98
C ILE A 10 -22.11 -19.84 -20.56
N LYS A 11 -21.25 -19.98 -19.55
CA LYS A 11 -20.98 -21.27 -18.91
C LYS A 11 -20.77 -21.02 -17.41
N PRO A 12 -21.81 -21.16 -16.57
CA PRO A 12 -21.65 -21.05 -15.13
C PRO A 12 -20.69 -22.14 -14.62
N LEU A 13 -19.95 -21.82 -13.56
CA LEU A 13 -18.80 -22.60 -13.09
C LEU A 13 -19.11 -23.46 -11.86
N PHE A 14 -20.26 -23.26 -11.23
CA PHE A 14 -20.63 -23.88 -9.96
C PHE A 14 -22.06 -24.41 -9.99
N GLY A 15 -22.23 -25.61 -9.44
CA GLY A 15 -23.49 -26.17 -8.96
C GLY A 15 -23.83 -25.60 -7.57
N ASP A 16 -25.11 -25.59 -7.26
CA ASP A 16 -25.81 -24.79 -6.24
C ASP A 16 -25.50 -25.17 -4.76
N GLY A 17 -24.44 -25.94 -4.52
CA GLY A 17 -24.11 -26.46 -3.21
C GLY A 17 -24.94 -27.69 -2.77
N ASP A 18 -25.69 -28.34 -3.67
CA ASP A 18 -26.33 -29.65 -3.43
C ASP A 18 -25.35 -30.84 -3.49
N GLY A 19 -24.17 -30.64 -4.09
CA GLY A 19 -23.08 -31.62 -4.20
C GLY A 19 -22.99 -32.35 -5.54
N ASP A 20 -23.89 -32.12 -6.49
CA ASP A 20 -23.95 -32.84 -7.77
C ASP A 20 -23.00 -32.26 -8.85
N LYS A 21 -22.51 -31.02 -8.63
CA LYS A 21 -21.60 -30.24 -9.49
C LYS A 21 -22.23 -29.83 -10.83
N ILE A 22 -23.55 -29.82 -10.95
CA ILE A 22 -24.32 -29.31 -12.08
C ILE A 22 -24.87 -27.93 -11.69
N PRO A 23 -24.63 -26.88 -12.49
CA PRO A 23 -25.25 -25.58 -12.26
C PRO A 23 -26.78 -25.64 -12.43
N ASP A 24 -27.53 -25.31 -11.37
CA ASP A 24 -28.98 -25.08 -11.44
C ASP A 24 -29.29 -23.71 -12.06
N ILE A 25 -29.05 -23.61 -13.36
CA ILE A 25 -29.23 -22.36 -14.12
C ILE A 25 -30.67 -21.85 -13.99
N GLU A 26 -31.65 -22.74 -13.84
CA GLU A 26 -33.06 -22.38 -13.68
C GLU A 26 -33.37 -21.70 -12.34
N LEU A 27 -32.48 -21.81 -11.36
CA LEU A 27 -32.60 -21.17 -10.05
C LEU A 27 -31.82 -19.85 -9.97
N MET A 28 -31.08 -19.49 -11.02
CA MET A 28 -30.28 -18.28 -11.07
C MET A 28 -30.85 -17.26 -12.04
N GLU A 29 -30.66 -15.99 -11.70
CA GLU A 29 -30.80 -14.87 -12.61
C GLU A 29 -29.44 -14.45 -13.14
N VAL A 30 -29.41 -13.94 -14.38
CA VAL A 30 -28.19 -13.43 -14.99
C VAL A 30 -28.45 -12.14 -15.77
N ARG A 31 -27.51 -11.21 -15.67
CA ARG A 31 -27.41 -10.04 -16.55
C ARG A 31 -26.01 -9.96 -17.13
N THR A 32 -25.91 -9.45 -18.36
CA THR A 32 -24.62 -9.37 -19.07
C THR A 32 -24.36 -7.95 -19.55
N LEU A 33 -23.09 -7.57 -19.57
CA LEU A 33 -22.60 -6.33 -20.19
C LEU A 33 -21.14 -6.49 -20.57
N GLY A 34 -20.81 -6.24 -21.84
CA GLY A 34 -19.45 -6.44 -22.36
C GLY A 34 -19.02 -7.90 -22.23
N ILE A 35 -17.98 -8.15 -21.43
CA ILE A 35 -17.44 -9.51 -21.22
C ILE A 35 -17.95 -10.17 -19.93
N PHE A 36 -18.78 -9.47 -19.15
CA PHE A 36 -19.18 -9.90 -17.81
C PHE A 36 -20.58 -10.50 -17.81
N ALA A 37 -20.76 -11.56 -17.03
CA ALA A 37 -22.05 -12.14 -16.67
C ALA A 37 -22.17 -12.15 -15.15
N VAL A 38 -23.10 -11.36 -14.60
CA VAL A 38 -23.37 -11.30 -13.17
C VAL A 38 -24.54 -12.22 -12.85
N TRP A 39 -24.30 -13.16 -11.94
CA TRP A 39 -25.20 -14.21 -11.49
C TRP A 39 -25.63 -13.99 -10.06
N TRP A 40 -26.88 -14.31 -9.76
CA TRP A 40 -27.37 -14.38 -8.40
C TRP A 40 -28.53 -15.39 -8.28
N ASP A 41 -28.83 -15.81 -7.06
CA ASP A 41 -29.99 -16.65 -6.78
C ASP A 41 -31.30 -15.86 -6.97
N LYS A 42 -32.21 -16.39 -7.80
CA LYS A 42 -33.49 -15.74 -8.13
C LYS A 42 -34.41 -15.49 -6.93
N ARG A 43 -34.17 -16.14 -5.79
CA ARG A 43 -34.89 -15.88 -4.52
C ARG A 43 -34.66 -14.45 -4.02
N PHE A 44 -33.59 -13.79 -4.46
CA PHE A 44 -33.26 -12.42 -4.08
C PHE A 44 -33.33 -11.46 -5.26
N ASP A 45 -33.90 -10.28 -5.03
CA ASP A 45 -33.87 -9.20 -6.01
C ASP A 45 -32.56 -8.43 -5.92
N TRP A 46 -31.56 -8.89 -6.68
CA TRP A 46 -30.29 -8.21 -6.85
C TRP A 46 -30.14 -7.50 -8.19
N GLU A 47 -31.22 -7.28 -8.95
CA GLU A 47 -31.12 -6.76 -10.32
C GLU A 47 -30.46 -5.38 -10.38
N SER A 48 -30.87 -4.46 -9.50
CA SER A 48 -30.26 -3.13 -9.40
C SER A 48 -28.76 -3.22 -9.09
N ARG A 49 -28.37 -4.15 -8.20
CA ARG A 49 -26.97 -4.34 -7.80
C ARG A 49 -26.15 -4.97 -8.92
N ALA A 50 -26.68 -5.98 -9.59
CA ALA A 50 -26.06 -6.61 -10.74
C ALA A 50 -25.81 -5.58 -11.86
N ASN A 51 -26.79 -4.70 -12.12
CA ASN A 51 -26.63 -3.61 -13.08
C ASN A 51 -25.56 -2.60 -12.69
N PHE A 52 -25.43 -2.28 -11.39
CA PHE A 52 -24.33 -1.44 -10.90
C PHE A 52 -22.97 -2.12 -11.10
N ILE A 53 -22.83 -3.39 -10.68
CA ILE A 53 -21.60 -4.17 -10.84
C ILE A 53 -21.19 -4.24 -12.31
N LEU A 54 -22.11 -4.61 -13.20
CA LEU A 54 -21.87 -4.67 -14.64
C LEU A 54 -21.35 -3.36 -15.20
N LYS A 55 -22.00 -2.23 -14.88
CA LYS A 55 -21.58 -0.90 -15.36
C LYS A 55 -20.20 -0.52 -14.83
N THR A 56 -19.91 -0.84 -13.57
CA THR A 56 -18.60 -0.57 -12.97
C THR A 56 -17.52 -1.41 -13.63
N LEU A 57 -17.69 -2.74 -13.71
CA LEU A 57 -16.73 -3.65 -14.34
C LEU A 57 -16.51 -3.36 -15.82
N TYR A 58 -17.56 -2.97 -16.54
CA TYR A 58 -17.44 -2.51 -17.92
C TYR A 58 -16.50 -1.31 -18.04
N LYS A 59 -16.66 -0.29 -17.18
CA LYS A 59 -15.74 0.86 -17.13
C LYS A 59 -14.32 0.44 -16.75
N VAL A 60 -14.18 -0.49 -15.80
CA VAL A 60 -12.87 -1.02 -15.41
C VAL A 60 -12.16 -1.66 -16.60
N ARG A 61 -12.86 -2.50 -17.36
CA ARG A 61 -12.32 -3.11 -18.57
C ARG A 61 -11.88 -2.07 -19.58
N GLU A 62 -12.75 -1.12 -19.89
CA GLU A 62 -12.47 -0.11 -20.90
C GLU A 62 -11.21 0.68 -20.54
N ASP A 63 -11.06 1.06 -19.28
CA ASP A 63 -9.88 1.77 -18.78
C ASP A 63 -8.62 0.88 -18.81
N CYS A 64 -8.73 -0.36 -18.31
CA CYS A 64 -7.62 -1.32 -18.28
C CYS A 64 -7.06 -1.57 -19.68
N ILE A 65 -7.92 -1.74 -20.68
CA ILE A 65 -7.50 -2.01 -22.06
C ILE A 65 -7.03 -0.72 -22.74
N LYS A 66 -7.83 0.35 -22.73
CA LYS A 66 -7.58 1.54 -23.55
C LYS A 66 -6.50 2.45 -22.97
N ASN A 67 -6.44 2.57 -21.64
CA ASN A 67 -5.59 3.57 -20.98
C ASN A 67 -4.41 2.93 -20.23
N LEU A 68 -4.56 1.70 -19.73
CA LEU A 68 -3.50 0.99 -18.98
C LEU A 68 -2.80 -0.08 -19.81
N GLY A 69 -3.28 -0.32 -21.04
CA GLY A 69 -2.72 -1.25 -22.04
C GLY A 69 -2.70 -2.71 -21.58
N MET A 70 -3.58 -3.09 -20.67
CA MET A 70 -3.75 -4.47 -20.20
C MET A 70 -4.53 -5.29 -21.23
N SER A 71 -4.55 -6.60 -21.08
CA SER A 71 -5.26 -7.52 -21.98
C SER A 71 -6.51 -8.08 -21.32
N ASP A 72 -7.51 -8.38 -22.13
CA ASP A 72 -8.70 -9.11 -21.68
C ASP A 72 -8.32 -10.44 -21.00
N PRO A 73 -9.12 -10.88 -20.01
CA PRO A 73 -8.90 -12.16 -19.34
C PRO A 73 -9.07 -13.34 -20.31
N LYS A 74 -8.50 -14.48 -19.94
CA LYS A 74 -8.52 -15.74 -20.72
C LYS A 74 -9.92 -16.14 -21.20
N ASN A 75 -10.98 -15.80 -20.45
CA ASN A 75 -12.37 -16.08 -20.79
C ASN A 75 -12.71 -15.57 -22.20
N VAL A 76 -12.39 -14.31 -22.48
CA VAL A 76 -12.72 -13.64 -23.76
C VAL A 76 -12.05 -14.34 -24.93
N ARG A 77 -10.75 -14.65 -24.78
CA ARG A 77 -9.97 -15.39 -25.79
C ARG A 77 -10.52 -16.79 -26.09
N LEU A 78 -11.17 -17.41 -25.10
CA LEU A 78 -11.79 -18.72 -25.25
C LEU A 78 -13.29 -18.65 -25.57
N GLY A 79 -13.84 -17.44 -25.80
CA GLY A 79 -15.23 -17.23 -26.19
C GLY A 79 -16.22 -17.43 -25.04
N PHE A 80 -15.82 -17.14 -23.79
CA PHE A 80 -16.68 -17.22 -22.60
C PHE A 80 -16.83 -15.86 -21.92
N TYR A 81 -17.96 -15.65 -21.27
CA TYR A 81 -18.11 -14.57 -20.29
C TYR A 81 -17.19 -14.80 -19.08
N LEU A 82 -16.78 -13.71 -18.44
CA LEU A 82 -16.30 -13.75 -17.07
C LEU A 82 -17.50 -13.73 -16.12
N ASN A 83 -17.64 -14.81 -15.35
CA ASN A 83 -18.73 -14.93 -14.40
C ASN A 83 -18.40 -14.19 -13.11
N VAL A 84 -19.37 -13.43 -12.61
CA VAL A 84 -19.34 -12.71 -11.35
C VAL A 84 -20.52 -13.21 -10.53
N TYR A 85 -20.30 -13.67 -9.32
CA TYR A 85 -21.34 -14.23 -8.45
C TYR A 85 -21.62 -13.28 -7.29
N ILE A 86 -22.85 -12.78 -7.20
CA ILE A 86 -23.35 -12.10 -6.00
C ILE A 86 -23.83 -13.19 -5.05
N HIS A 87 -23.23 -13.27 -3.87
CA HIS A 87 -23.57 -14.32 -2.90
C HIS A 87 -23.77 -13.80 -1.48
N ASP A 88 -24.37 -14.60 -0.62
CA ASP A 88 -24.43 -14.43 0.82
C ASP A 88 -23.16 -14.95 1.47
N SER A 89 -22.63 -14.22 2.45
CA SER A 89 -21.41 -14.60 3.15
C SER A 89 -21.68 -14.79 4.63
N ASP A 90 -21.69 -16.03 5.08
CA ASP A 90 -21.70 -16.40 6.51
C ASP A 90 -20.41 -16.02 7.27
N LEU A 91 -19.53 -15.22 6.67
CA LEU A 91 -18.18 -14.96 7.18
C LEU A 91 -18.12 -13.99 8.37
N TYR A 92 -19.11 -13.12 8.54
CA TYR A 92 -19.00 -12.00 9.47
C TYR A 92 -19.92 -12.05 10.69
N TYR A 93 -20.88 -12.98 10.76
CA TYR A 93 -21.83 -13.05 11.87
C TYR A 93 -22.03 -14.49 12.37
N PRO A 94 -21.46 -14.84 13.54
CA PRO A 94 -21.81 -16.10 14.21
C PRO A 94 -23.30 -16.04 14.58
N GLY A 95 -24.15 -16.77 13.85
CA GLY A 95 -25.59 -16.82 14.09
C GLY A 95 -26.49 -16.53 12.89
N THR A 96 -25.96 -16.19 11.70
CA THR A 96 -26.73 -16.31 10.45
C THR A 96 -26.79 -17.79 10.10
N THR A 97 -27.85 -18.41 10.57
CA THR A 97 -28.14 -19.81 10.32
C THR A 97 -28.85 -19.93 8.97
N LYS A 98 -28.22 -20.67 8.03
CA LYS A 98 -28.79 -21.39 6.86
C LYS A 98 -28.36 -20.80 5.51
N LYS A 99 -28.06 -21.72 4.59
CA LYS A 99 -27.92 -21.52 3.14
C LYS A 99 -29.03 -20.60 2.60
N ASP A 100 -28.79 -19.30 2.59
CA ASP A 100 -29.80 -18.38 2.09
C ASP A 100 -29.72 -18.27 0.57
N ASP A 101 -28.56 -18.52 -0.07
CA ASP A 101 -28.41 -18.60 -1.53
C ASP A 101 -27.95 -19.97 -2.08
N LEU A 102 -27.63 -20.01 -3.38
CA LEU A 102 -27.17 -21.19 -4.13
C LEU A 102 -25.63 -21.29 -4.20
N PHE A 103 -24.87 -20.40 -3.55
CA PHE A 103 -23.42 -20.36 -3.71
C PHE A 103 -22.71 -20.97 -2.49
N PRO A 104 -21.45 -21.43 -2.65
CA PRO A 104 -20.72 -21.99 -1.52
C PRO A 104 -20.43 -20.97 -0.43
N ASP A 105 -20.57 -21.39 0.83
CA ASP A 105 -20.19 -20.59 1.99
C ASP A 105 -18.71 -20.20 1.97
N LYS A 106 -18.38 -19.16 2.75
CA LYS A 106 -17.00 -18.68 2.98
C LYS A 106 -16.30 -18.19 1.72
N TRP A 107 -17.06 -17.78 0.72
CA TRP A 107 -16.54 -16.96 -0.35
C TRP A 107 -16.30 -15.54 0.16
N TYR A 108 -15.07 -15.05 -0.02
CA TYR A 108 -14.73 -13.65 0.21
C TYR A 108 -14.95 -12.89 -1.11
N ALA A 109 -14.89 -11.56 -1.07
CA ALA A 109 -14.65 -10.80 -2.29
C ALA A 109 -13.27 -11.19 -2.86
N MET A 110 -13.23 -11.70 -4.09
CA MET A 110 -11.98 -12.19 -4.72
C MET A 110 -12.17 -12.58 -6.18
N VAL A 111 -11.04 -12.63 -6.91
CA VAL A 111 -10.89 -13.29 -8.21
C VAL A 111 -10.17 -14.63 -8.06
N LYS A 112 -10.80 -15.71 -8.54
CA LYS A 112 -10.22 -17.08 -8.58
C LYS A 112 -10.34 -17.70 -9.95
N ASP A 113 -9.65 -18.82 -10.13
CA ASP A 113 -9.76 -19.65 -11.33
C ASP A 113 -10.62 -20.88 -11.09
N ASN A 114 -11.43 -21.22 -12.08
CA ASN A 114 -12.10 -22.50 -12.11
C ASN A 114 -11.12 -23.65 -12.48
N ARG A 115 -11.64 -24.88 -12.55
CA ARG A 115 -10.85 -26.07 -12.94
C ARG A 115 -10.24 -26.01 -14.35
N MET A 116 -10.78 -25.17 -15.24
CA MET A 116 -10.26 -24.93 -16.59
C MET A 116 -9.24 -23.78 -16.63
N GLY A 117 -8.92 -23.19 -15.48
CA GLY A 117 -8.05 -22.01 -15.36
C GLY A 117 -8.67 -20.77 -16.00
N LEU A 118 -10.00 -20.64 -16.01
CA LEU A 118 -10.71 -19.42 -16.40
C LEU A 118 -11.02 -18.61 -15.14
N PRO A 119 -10.67 -17.31 -15.08
CA PRO A 119 -11.04 -16.46 -13.98
C PRO A 119 -12.55 -16.29 -13.82
N TYR A 120 -12.96 -16.13 -12.57
CA TYR A 120 -14.28 -15.72 -12.11
C TYR A 120 -14.14 -14.86 -10.86
N MET A 121 -15.16 -14.08 -10.56
CA MET A 121 -15.22 -13.20 -9.40
C MET A 121 -16.36 -13.59 -8.47
N THR A 122 -16.16 -13.44 -7.18
CA THR A 122 -17.18 -13.60 -6.14
C THR A 122 -17.28 -12.32 -5.34
N LEU A 123 -18.51 -11.88 -5.06
CA LEU A 123 -18.79 -10.66 -4.32
C LEU A 123 -19.89 -10.95 -3.28
N PRO A 124 -19.61 -10.84 -1.98
CA PRO A 124 -20.65 -10.87 -0.95
C PRO A 124 -21.62 -9.71 -1.15
N TRP A 125 -22.92 -9.90 -0.99
CA TRP A 125 -23.93 -8.85 -1.27
C TRP A 125 -23.71 -7.58 -0.44
N GLN A 126 -23.22 -7.72 0.80
CA GLN A 126 -22.88 -6.63 1.72
C GLN A 126 -21.71 -5.78 1.21
N ASP A 127 -20.86 -6.37 0.39
CA ASP A 127 -19.56 -5.87 -0.05
C ASP A 127 -19.58 -5.55 -1.56
N THR A 128 -20.65 -4.92 -2.02
CA THR A 128 -20.85 -4.58 -3.44
C THR A 128 -20.81 -3.07 -3.69
N ASP A 129 -20.03 -2.34 -2.88
CA ASP A 129 -19.79 -0.91 -3.11
C ASP A 129 -18.89 -0.68 -4.34
N GLY A 130 -18.77 0.59 -4.74
CA GLY A 130 -17.99 0.92 -5.92
C GLY A 130 -16.50 0.64 -5.76
N ASP A 131 -15.95 0.77 -4.56
CA ASP A 131 -14.52 0.61 -4.30
C ASP A 131 -14.11 -0.84 -4.44
N LEU A 132 -14.81 -1.75 -3.76
CA LEU A 132 -14.50 -3.17 -3.82
C LEU A 132 -14.72 -3.74 -5.22
N VAL A 133 -15.80 -3.35 -5.90
CA VAL A 133 -16.05 -3.79 -7.29
C VAL A 133 -14.95 -3.30 -8.23
N ARG A 134 -14.37 -2.11 -8.00
CA ARG A 134 -13.21 -1.63 -8.78
C ARG A 134 -11.94 -2.40 -8.42
N HIS A 135 -11.68 -2.64 -7.14
CA HIS A 135 -10.52 -3.39 -6.63
C HIS A 135 -10.49 -4.81 -7.22
N GLU A 136 -11.57 -5.58 -7.01
CA GLU A 136 -11.70 -6.94 -7.57
C GLU A 136 -11.78 -6.92 -9.10
N GLY A 137 -12.44 -5.91 -9.66
CA GLY A 137 -12.48 -5.65 -11.11
C GLY A 137 -11.09 -5.55 -11.71
N PHE A 138 -10.14 -4.93 -11.01
CA PHE A 138 -8.76 -4.80 -11.47
C PHE A 138 -7.99 -6.13 -11.39
N HIS A 139 -8.22 -6.94 -10.34
CA HIS A 139 -7.61 -8.27 -10.21
C HIS A 139 -7.91 -9.20 -11.39
N VAL A 140 -9.07 -9.06 -12.05
CA VAL A 140 -9.41 -9.78 -13.29
C VAL A 140 -8.33 -9.59 -14.36
N PHE A 141 -7.82 -8.37 -14.53
CA PHE A 141 -6.84 -8.03 -15.56
C PHE A 141 -5.40 -8.33 -15.12
N GLN A 142 -5.16 -8.49 -13.82
CA GLN A 142 -3.89 -8.97 -13.27
C GLN A 142 -3.78 -10.50 -13.27
N ASN A 143 -4.91 -11.22 -13.30
CA ASN A 143 -4.98 -12.67 -13.05
C ASN A 143 -3.94 -13.49 -13.82
N GLU A 144 -3.85 -13.33 -15.15
CA GLU A 144 -2.93 -14.15 -15.93
C GLU A 144 -1.46 -13.96 -15.50
N TRP A 145 -1.11 -12.76 -15.03
CA TRP A 145 0.24 -12.44 -14.59
C TRP A 145 0.55 -13.10 -13.25
N TYR A 146 -0.28 -12.94 -12.23
CA TYR A 146 0.02 -13.51 -10.91
C TYR A 146 -0.21 -15.02 -10.85
N ARG A 147 -1.16 -15.57 -11.64
CA ARG A 147 -1.41 -17.02 -11.72
C ARG A 147 -0.17 -17.83 -12.10
N LYS A 148 0.63 -17.31 -13.03
CA LYS A 148 1.89 -17.94 -13.46
C LYS A 148 2.99 -17.87 -12.39
N ARG A 149 2.75 -17.13 -11.31
CA ARG A 149 3.73 -16.76 -10.27
C ARG A 149 3.25 -17.04 -8.85
N THR A 150 2.19 -17.85 -8.67
CA THR A 150 1.63 -18.18 -7.35
C THR A 150 2.65 -18.78 -6.37
N LYS A 151 3.68 -19.48 -6.87
CA LYS A 151 4.81 -19.97 -6.05
C LYS A 151 5.63 -18.86 -5.37
N GLN A 152 5.55 -17.63 -5.89
CA GLN A 152 6.23 -16.43 -5.38
C GLN A 152 5.22 -15.44 -4.76
N TRP A 153 4.01 -15.90 -4.40
CA TRP A 153 2.96 -15.03 -3.88
C TRP A 153 3.43 -14.14 -2.73
N HIS A 154 4.25 -14.68 -1.84
CA HIS A 154 4.82 -13.95 -0.70
C HIS A 154 5.71 -12.75 -1.07
N GLU A 155 6.26 -12.68 -2.29
CA GLU A 155 7.05 -11.54 -2.77
C GLU A 155 6.23 -10.56 -3.61
N LEU A 156 5.12 -11.03 -4.19
CA LEU A 156 4.34 -10.30 -5.19
C LEU A 156 3.01 -9.76 -4.64
N SER A 157 2.48 -10.37 -3.58
CA SER A 157 1.17 -10.07 -3.01
C SER A 157 1.03 -8.59 -2.66
N TRP A 158 2.09 -7.99 -2.11
CA TRP A 158 2.07 -6.58 -1.75
C TRP A 158 1.71 -5.69 -2.93
N TYR A 159 2.26 -5.96 -4.12
CA TYR A 159 2.06 -5.14 -5.30
C TYR A 159 0.71 -5.41 -5.98
N ILE A 160 0.28 -6.67 -5.96
CA ILE A 160 -1.01 -7.08 -6.52
C ILE A 160 -2.15 -6.36 -5.78
N GLU A 161 -2.17 -6.45 -4.46
CA GLU A 161 -3.17 -5.77 -3.62
C GLU A 161 -3.02 -4.25 -3.67
N ALA A 162 -1.80 -3.72 -3.51
CA ALA A 162 -1.58 -2.28 -3.53
C ALA A 162 -2.01 -1.62 -4.85
N SER A 163 -1.76 -2.28 -5.99
CA SER A 163 -2.14 -1.73 -7.29
C SER A 163 -3.64 -1.86 -7.59
N ALA A 164 -4.31 -2.87 -7.07
CA ALA A 164 -5.77 -2.96 -7.12
C ALA A 164 -6.45 -1.88 -6.27
N SER A 165 -5.99 -1.66 -5.04
CA SER A 165 -6.54 -0.61 -4.18
C SER A 165 -6.19 0.79 -4.70
N TRP A 166 -4.96 0.99 -5.23
CA TRP A 166 -4.58 2.22 -5.94
C TRP A 166 -5.51 2.51 -7.13
N TYR A 167 -5.80 1.49 -7.94
CA TYR A 167 -6.70 1.65 -9.08
C TYR A 167 -8.12 2.04 -8.61
N ALA A 168 -8.64 1.38 -7.58
CA ALA A 168 -9.96 1.66 -7.03
C ALA A 168 -10.06 3.10 -6.47
N ALA A 169 -9.04 3.53 -5.71
CA ALA A 169 -8.93 4.86 -5.11
C ALA A 169 -8.79 5.97 -6.17
N ASP A 170 -7.97 5.74 -7.20
CA ASP A 170 -7.72 6.74 -8.26
C ASP A 170 -8.97 6.99 -9.12
N ARG A 171 -9.84 5.98 -9.25
CA ARG A 171 -11.10 6.05 -10.01
C ARG A 171 -12.33 6.27 -9.12
N ALA A 172 -12.13 6.51 -7.83
CA ALA A 172 -13.21 6.80 -6.90
C ALA A 172 -13.90 8.12 -7.26
N SER A 173 -15.22 8.18 -7.12
CA SER A 173 -15.94 9.45 -7.18
C SER A 173 -15.49 10.39 -6.05
N GLN A 174 -15.76 11.69 -6.17
CA GLN A 174 -15.41 12.65 -5.11
C GLN A 174 -15.97 12.23 -3.73
N LYS A 175 -17.16 11.63 -3.69
CA LYS A 175 -17.77 11.12 -2.44
C LYS A 175 -17.01 9.92 -1.87
N GLU A 176 -16.59 8.99 -2.73
CA GLU A 176 -15.84 7.79 -2.34
C GLU A 176 -14.38 8.11 -1.98
N SER A 177 -13.77 9.11 -2.63
CA SER A 177 -12.35 9.46 -2.45
C SER A 177 -11.97 9.86 -1.02
N ILE A 178 -12.94 10.27 -0.21
CA ILE A 178 -12.73 10.62 1.20
C ILE A 178 -12.35 9.39 2.03
N THR A 179 -12.88 8.22 1.69
CA THR A 179 -12.64 6.96 2.42
C THR A 179 -11.47 6.15 1.84
N SER A 180 -10.94 6.53 0.68
CA SER A 180 -9.69 5.97 0.15
C SER A 180 -8.53 6.18 1.12
N TYR A 181 -7.53 5.30 1.10
CA TYR A 181 -6.36 5.37 1.98
C TYR A 181 -6.64 5.13 3.46
N GLU A 182 -7.77 4.52 3.83
CA GLU A 182 -8.17 4.30 5.23
C GLU A 182 -7.08 3.57 6.07
N ARG A 183 -6.31 2.69 5.42
CA ARG A 183 -5.29 1.84 6.05
C ARG A 183 -3.90 2.48 6.09
N VAL A 184 -3.72 3.69 5.57
CA VAL A 184 -2.39 4.33 5.44
C VAL A 184 -1.67 4.51 6.78
N HIS A 185 -2.42 4.60 7.88
CA HIS A 185 -1.84 4.68 9.23
C HIS A 185 -0.98 3.46 9.59
N PHE A 186 -1.23 2.28 9.00
CA PHE A 186 -0.38 1.09 9.15
C PHE A 186 1.06 1.32 8.67
N ILE A 187 1.26 2.16 7.63
CA ILE A 187 2.59 2.50 7.11
C ILE A 187 3.42 3.18 8.19
N THR A 188 2.82 4.20 8.84
CA THR A 188 3.46 4.97 9.90
C THR A 188 3.55 4.25 11.22
N ALA A 189 2.71 3.24 11.47
CA ALA A 189 2.74 2.46 12.71
C ALA A 189 4.06 1.68 12.85
N ASN A 190 4.59 1.10 11.78
CA ASN A 190 5.84 0.32 11.77
C ASN A 190 6.68 0.64 10.52
N PRO A 191 7.23 1.85 10.40
CA PRO A 191 7.86 2.31 9.18
C PRO A 191 9.18 1.58 8.84
N HIS A 192 9.79 0.93 9.84
CA HIS A 192 11.05 0.19 9.73
C HIS A 192 10.90 -1.14 8.96
N LEU A 193 9.67 -1.61 8.70
CA LEU A 193 9.39 -2.81 7.92
C LEU A 193 9.41 -2.53 6.42
N ALA A 194 9.89 -3.50 5.65
CA ALA A 194 9.97 -3.42 4.20
C ALA A 194 8.59 -3.22 3.55
N ILE A 195 8.52 -2.57 2.40
CA ILE A 195 7.26 -2.44 1.64
C ILE A 195 6.65 -3.80 1.27
N TRP A 196 7.45 -4.84 1.05
CA TRP A 196 6.92 -6.17 0.75
C TRP A 196 6.51 -6.95 2.00
N HIS A 197 6.54 -6.38 3.21
CA HIS A 197 6.14 -7.07 4.42
C HIS A 197 4.65 -7.45 4.41
N THR A 198 4.37 -8.73 4.62
CA THR A 198 3.04 -9.35 4.66
C THR A 198 3.01 -10.46 5.71
N GLU A 199 1.84 -10.99 6.02
CA GLU A 199 1.71 -12.17 6.90
C GLU A 199 2.48 -13.40 6.40
N HIS A 200 2.73 -13.50 5.09
CA HIS A 200 3.36 -14.66 4.46
C HIS A 200 4.89 -14.59 4.39
N ASN A 201 5.48 -13.41 4.62
CA ASN A 201 6.93 -13.23 4.58
C ASN A 201 7.49 -12.46 5.78
N LYS A 202 6.71 -12.28 6.85
CA LYS A 202 7.19 -11.74 8.12
C LYS A 202 8.28 -12.64 8.75
N LYS A 203 9.14 -12.06 9.58
CA LYS A 203 10.06 -12.84 10.42
C LYS A 203 9.28 -13.61 11.48
N ILE A 204 9.89 -14.67 12.02
CA ILE A 204 9.28 -15.51 13.06
C ILE A 204 8.98 -14.73 14.35
N ASP A 205 9.73 -13.66 14.62
CA ASP A 205 9.60 -12.78 15.78
C ASP A 205 8.77 -11.52 15.50
N ASP A 206 8.26 -11.33 14.28
CA ASP A 206 7.37 -10.22 13.97
C ASP A 206 6.00 -10.45 14.66
N PRO A 207 5.44 -9.43 15.35
CA PRO A 207 4.14 -9.57 16.01
C PRO A 207 3.04 -9.96 15.02
N ASP A 208 2.17 -10.89 15.42
CA ASP A 208 1.04 -11.33 14.60
C ASP A 208 -0.18 -10.43 14.82
N GLU A 209 -0.13 -9.24 14.23
CA GLU A 209 -1.17 -8.23 14.43
C GLU A 209 -1.66 -7.69 13.08
N LYS A 210 -2.95 -7.37 13.02
CA LYS A 210 -3.65 -6.99 11.78
C LYS A 210 -2.95 -5.82 11.08
N GLU A 211 -2.51 -4.82 11.84
CA GLU A 211 -1.82 -3.62 11.36
C GLU A 211 -0.48 -3.91 10.66
N LEU A 212 0.13 -5.06 10.97
CA LEU A 212 1.37 -5.53 10.35
C LEU A 212 1.09 -6.41 9.12
N ASN A 213 0.10 -7.29 9.25
CA ASN A 213 -0.26 -8.28 8.25
C ASN A 213 -0.98 -7.68 7.03
N GLN A 214 -1.74 -6.60 7.22
CA GLN A 214 -2.54 -5.95 6.17
C GLN A 214 -1.88 -4.70 5.56
N ARG A 215 -0.57 -4.50 5.80
CA ARG A 215 0.19 -3.33 5.32
C ARG A 215 0.19 -3.20 3.79
N GLN A 216 0.09 -4.31 3.06
CA GLN A 216 -0.01 -4.32 1.60
C GLN A 216 -1.14 -3.44 1.05
N TYR A 217 -2.31 -3.46 1.69
CA TYR A 217 -3.46 -2.64 1.27
C TYR A 217 -3.25 -1.15 1.54
N ALA A 218 -2.29 -0.78 2.40
CA ALA A 218 -1.95 0.60 2.68
C ALA A 218 -0.95 1.17 1.65
N LEU A 219 -0.28 0.32 0.86
CA LEU A 219 0.73 0.74 -0.12
C LEU A 219 0.14 1.32 -1.41
N GLU A 220 -1.19 1.30 -1.57
CA GLU A 220 -1.87 2.11 -2.57
C GLU A 220 -1.48 3.59 -2.50
N CYS A 221 -1.21 4.11 -1.28
CA CYS A 221 -0.81 5.49 -1.08
C CYS A 221 0.60 5.76 -1.61
N TYR A 222 1.47 4.74 -1.64
CA TYR A 222 2.80 4.83 -2.21
C TYR A 222 2.71 4.91 -3.74
N LEU A 223 1.88 4.06 -4.36
CA LEU A 223 1.63 4.11 -5.81
C LEU A 223 0.94 5.42 -6.22
N PHE A 224 -0.01 5.90 -5.43
CA PHE A 224 -0.61 7.23 -5.60
C PHE A 224 0.45 8.33 -5.53
N PHE A 225 1.32 8.31 -4.52
CA PHE A 225 2.38 9.31 -4.36
C PHE A 225 3.34 9.32 -5.55
N LEU A 226 3.73 8.15 -6.05
CA LEU A 226 4.55 8.05 -7.25
C LEU A 226 3.86 8.71 -8.46
N CYS A 227 2.58 8.41 -8.68
CA CYS A 227 1.85 8.92 -9.84
C CYS A 227 1.50 10.41 -9.72
N GLU A 228 0.87 10.82 -8.63
CA GLU A 228 0.24 12.14 -8.50
C GLU A 228 1.18 13.20 -7.93
N VAL A 229 2.18 12.81 -7.15
CA VAL A 229 3.14 13.76 -6.56
C VAL A 229 4.45 13.75 -7.34
N CYS A 230 4.94 12.56 -7.71
CA CYS A 230 6.22 12.43 -8.42
C CYS A 230 6.07 12.38 -9.95
N ASN A 231 4.84 12.47 -10.47
CA ASN A 231 4.54 12.44 -11.90
C ASN A 231 5.06 11.18 -12.62
N VAL A 232 5.15 10.05 -11.92
CA VAL A 232 5.45 8.75 -12.56
C VAL A 232 4.25 8.37 -13.43
N PRO A 233 4.45 8.10 -14.74
CA PRO A 233 3.35 7.72 -15.61
C PRO A 233 2.60 6.49 -15.08
N LYS A 234 1.26 6.58 -15.02
CA LYS A 234 0.40 5.51 -14.46
C LYS A 234 0.58 4.15 -15.13
N ASN A 235 0.91 4.13 -16.43
CA ASN A 235 1.19 2.88 -17.13
C ASN A 235 2.44 2.16 -16.61
N ILE A 236 3.39 2.86 -15.98
CA ILE A 236 4.52 2.18 -15.32
C ILE A 236 4.00 1.23 -14.24
N ILE A 237 2.94 1.57 -13.51
CA ILE A 237 2.36 0.70 -12.49
C ILE A 237 1.76 -0.59 -13.09
N THR A 238 1.21 -0.51 -14.30
CA THR A 238 0.50 -1.64 -14.93
C THR A 238 1.32 -2.42 -15.95
N ASP A 239 2.37 -1.82 -16.51
CA ASP A 239 3.22 -2.42 -17.54
C ASP A 239 3.96 -3.67 -17.04
N ILE A 240 4.17 -3.79 -15.72
CA ILE A 240 4.73 -5.01 -15.13
C ILE A 240 3.87 -6.25 -15.42
N PHE A 241 2.54 -6.09 -15.47
CA PHE A 241 1.60 -7.20 -15.72
C PHE A 241 1.69 -7.76 -17.15
N LYS A 242 2.39 -7.05 -18.05
CA LYS A 242 2.63 -7.46 -19.44
C LYS A 242 3.91 -8.29 -19.57
N ILE A 243 4.77 -8.28 -18.57
CA ILE A 243 6.04 -8.98 -18.58
C ILE A 243 5.79 -10.48 -18.42
N LYS A 244 6.29 -11.29 -19.36
CA LYS A 244 6.15 -12.76 -19.34
C LYS A 244 7.09 -13.42 -18.34
N ASP A 245 8.28 -12.85 -18.16
CA ASP A 245 9.32 -13.39 -17.28
C ASP A 245 9.09 -13.01 -15.81
N LYS A 246 9.71 -13.78 -14.91
CA LYS A 246 9.67 -13.46 -13.48
C LYS A 246 10.35 -12.12 -13.24
N VAL A 247 9.65 -11.22 -12.55
CA VAL A 247 10.16 -9.89 -12.23
C VAL A 247 9.66 -9.52 -10.84
N ASN A 248 10.56 -9.01 -10.00
CA ASN A 248 10.20 -8.46 -8.71
C ASN A 248 9.62 -7.05 -8.89
N PRO A 249 8.46 -6.71 -8.30
CA PRO A 249 7.82 -5.41 -8.51
C PRO A 249 8.66 -4.21 -8.04
N ALA A 250 9.35 -4.32 -6.92
CA ALA A 250 10.20 -3.24 -6.43
C ALA A 250 11.43 -3.04 -7.34
N GLU A 251 12.05 -4.13 -7.80
CA GLU A 251 13.13 -4.08 -8.78
C GLU A 251 12.67 -3.50 -10.13
N TYR A 252 11.47 -3.88 -10.58
CA TYR A 252 10.86 -3.35 -11.78
C TYR A 252 10.67 -1.83 -11.70
N LEU A 253 10.07 -1.34 -10.62
CA LEU A 253 9.91 0.09 -10.38
C LEU A 253 11.26 0.80 -10.35
N PHE A 254 12.25 0.21 -9.66
CA PHE A 254 13.60 0.76 -9.56
C PHE A 254 14.25 0.95 -10.94
N ARG A 255 14.09 -0.02 -11.83
CA ARG A 255 14.63 0.04 -13.19
C ARG A 255 13.86 1.01 -14.09
N LYS A 256 12.52 1.05 -13.98
CA LYS A 256 11.67 1.88 -14.85
C LYS A 256 11.63 3.35 -14.48
N ILE A 257 11.62 3.65 -13.18
CA ILE A 257 11.65 5.02 -12.66
C ILE A 257 13.08 5.56 -12.64
N GLY A 258 14.07 4.66 -12.52
CA GLY A 258 15.48 4.97 -12.37
C GLY A 258 15.89 4.98 -10.91
N SER A 259 17.08 4.42 -10.63
CA SER A 259 17.60 4.19 -9.29
C SER A 259 17.65 5.46 -8.44
N HIS A 260 18.17 6.55 -9.01
CA HIS A 260 18.28 7.84 -8.33
C HIS A 260 16.91 8.40 -7.96
N ASN A 261 15.99 8.45 -8.94
CA ASN A 261 14.65 8.99 -8.76
C ASN A 261 13.85 8.18 -7.74
N LEU A 262 13.84 6.85 -7.83
CA LEU A 262 13.03 6.05 -6.90
C LEU A 262 13.54 6.16 -5.45
N ARG A 263 14.85 6.24 -5.24
CA ARG A 263 15.43 6.48 -3.91
C ARG A 263 15.04 7.84 -3.35
N GLU A 264 15.05 8.88 -4.19
CA GLU A 264 14.59 10.22 -3.82
C GLU A 264 13.10 10.20 -3.47
N PHE A 265 12.25 9.66 -4.36
CA PHE A 265 10.80 9.63 -4.20
C PHE A 265 10.41 8.85 -2.94
N PHE A 266 11.06 7.72 -2.67
CA PHE A 266 10.81 6.93 -1.47
C PHE A 266 11.15 7.72 -0.19
N THR A 267 12.29 8.42 -0.19
CA THR A 267 12.70 9.26 0.95
C THR A 267 11.77 10.45 1.14
N TYR A 268 11.28 11.04 0.04
CA TYR A 268 10.33 12.12 0.09
C TYR A 268 8.96 11.65 0.59
N TRP A 269 8.46 10.52 0.08
CA TRP A 269 7.23 9.87 0.55
C TRP A 269 7.28 9.59 2.06
N ALA A 270 8.37 9.02 2.56
CA ALA A 270 8.56 8.79 3.99
C ALA A 270 8.49 10.08 4.83
N ALA A 271 9.06 11.18 4.32
CA ALA A 271 8.94 12.49 4.97
C ALA A 271 7.50 13.04 4.92
N CYS A 272 6.78 12.88 3.81
CA CYS A 272 5.38 13.27 3.71
C CYS A 272 4.47 12.44 4.61
N ASN A 273 4.74 11.14 4.79
CA ASN A 273 4.05 10.31 5.78
C ASN A 273 4.27 10.86 7.20
N THR A 274 5.50 11.28 7.51
CA THR A 274 5.85 11.92 8.80
C THR A 274 5.22 13.31 8.94
N ASP A 275 5.00 14.00 7.81
CA ASP A 275 4.28 15.25 7.73
C ASP A 275 2.76 15.06 7.63
N ASP A 276 2.22 14.12 8.41
CA ASP A 276 0.78 13.91 8.50
C ASP A 276 0.13 13.69 7.13
N PHE A 277 0.77 12.82 6.33
CA PHE A 277 0.39 12.49 4.96
C PHE A 277 0.17 13.75 4.10
N SER A 278 1.17 14.63 3.99
CA SER A 278 1.02 15.96 3.38
C SER A 278 0.52 15.98 1.92
N TYR A 279 0.52 14.83 1.24
CA TYR A 279 -0.04 14.64 -0.10
C TYR A 279 -1.54 14.26 -0.12
N LEU A 280 -2.17 14.01 1.02
CA LEU A 280 -3.60 13.72 1.14
C LEU A 280 -4.40 14.97 1.46
N SER A 281 -5.68 14.96 1.10
CA SER A 281 -6.61 16.05 1.45
C SER A 281 -6.93 16.05 2.95
N ASN A 282 -7.30 17.21 3.51
CA ASN A 282 -7.70 17.33 4.92
C ASN A 282 -8.90 16.42 5.26
N ALA A 283 -9.81 16.18 4.32
CA ALA A 283 -10.95 15.29 4.52
C ALA A 283 -10.50 13.84 4.70
N GLN A 284 -9.59 13.36 3.86
CA GLN A 284 -8.99 12.02 3.98
C GLN A 284 -8.22 11.89 5.28
N LYS A 285 -7.38 12.88 5.64
CA LYS A 285 -6.63 12.86 6.91
C LYS A 285 -7.55 12.73 8.13
N LYS A 286 -8.63 13.51 8.17
CA LYS A 286 -9.64 13.42 9.24
C LYS A 286 -10.30 12.04 9.30
N PHE A 287 -10.57 11.44 8.14
CA PHE A 287 -11.10 10.08 8.10
C PHE A 287 -10.10 9.05 8.63
N ILE A 288 -8.84 9.11 8.20
CA ILE A 288 -7.73 8.25 8.66
C ILE A 288 -7.53 8.37 10.18
N ASP A 289 -7.56 9.59 10.73
CA ASP A 289 -7.42 9.82 12.16
C ASP A 289 -8.53 9.11 12.96
N ASN A 290 -9.76 9.06 12.46
CA ASN A 290 -10.84 8.31 13.08
C ASN A 290 -10.57 6.79 13.08
N GLN A 291 -9.93 6.27 12.04
CA GLN A 291 -9.57 4.85 11.96
C GLN A 291 -8.43 4.48 12.92
N ARG A 292 -7.46 5.39 13.10
CA ARG A 292 -6.30 5.20 13.98
C ARG A 292 -6.68 4.96 15.44
N TRP A 293 -7.78 5.54 15.92
CA TRP A 293 -8.27 5.30 17.28
C TRP A 293 -8.64 3.84 17.56
N ASN A 294 -8.85 3.04 16.52
CA ASN A 294 -9.19 1.62 16.62
C ASN A 294 -7.95 0.69 16.64
N SER A 295 -6.73 1.21 16.41
CA SER A 295 -5.51 0.39 16.38
C SER A 295 -4.99 0.08 17.79
N LYS A 296 -4.41 -1.12 17.98
CA LYS A 296 -3.79 -1.48 19.27
C LYS A 296 -2.50 -0.71 19.50
N LYS A 297 -2.35 -0.07 20.68
CA LYS A 297 -1.15 0.70 21.02
C LYS A 297 0.13 -0.13 21.10
N SER A 298 0.04 -1.42 21.42
CA SER A 298 1.19 -2.32 21.62
C SER A 298 2.02 -2.56 20.36
N VAL A 299 1.51 -2.24 19.18
CA VAL A 299 2.19 -2.45 17.89
C VAL A 299 2.57 -1.15 17.17
N LEU A 300 2.53 -0.01 17.87
CA LEU A 300 2.81 1.30 17.28
C LEU A 300 4.25 1.73 17.55
N ASN A 301 5.16 1.37 16.65
CA ASN A 301 6.57 1.77 16.65
C ASN A 301 6.85 2.91 15.65
N GLN A 302 6.13 4.01 15.79
CA GLN A 302 6.19 5.15 14.85
C GLN A 302 7.54 5.89 14.86
N LEU A 303 8.18 5.97 16.03
CA LEU A 303 9.45 6.64 16.23
C LEU A 303 10.50 5.64 16.66
N ALA A 304 11.67 5.69 16.02
CA ALA A 304 12.85 4.96 16.47
C ALA A 304 13.55 5.67 17.65
N PHE A 305 13.31 6.98 17.81
CA PHE A 305 13.93 7.80 18.83
C PHE A 305 13.17 9.11 19.06
N SER A 306 13.19 9.63 20.30
CA SER A 306 12.76 10.99 20.62
C SER A 306 13.77 11.66 21.55
N TRP A 307 14.14 12.90 21.27
CA TRP A 307 15.06 13.68 22.08
C TRP A 307 14.57 15.12 22.25
N SER A 308 14.89 15.71 23.40
CA SER A 308 14.54 17.09 23.75
C SER A 308 15.79 17.89 24.08
N SER A 309 15.86 19.11 23.54
CA SER A 309 16.95 20.05 23.85
C SER A 309 17.03 20.44 25.31
N ARG A 310 15.99 20.20 26.12
CA ARG A 310 16.06 20.32 27.59
C ARG A 310 17.09 19.40 28.21
N ASN A 311 17.46 18.31 27.55
CA ASN A 311 18.51 17.40 28.02
C ASN A 311 19.89 18.08 28.07
N LEU A 312 20.09 19.19 27.35
CA LEU A 312 21.32 19.99 27.37
C LEU A 312 21.49 20.81 28.67
N LYS A 313 20.50 20.85 29.56
CA LYS A 313 20.52 21.58 30.85
C LYS A 313 21.64 21.17 31.83
N ARG A 314 22.49 20.19 31.48
CA ARG A 314 23.70 19.79 32.23
C ARG A 314 25.00 20.22 31.55
N GLY A 315 25.05 21.44 31.00
CA GLY A 315 26.30 22.19 30.84
C GLY A 315 27.18 21.93 29.61
N ASN A 316 26.72 21.20 28.58
CA ASN A 316 27.49 21.06 27.34
C ASN A 316 26.61 21.29 26.10
N SER A 317 26.56 22.54 25.62
CA SER A 317 25.86 22.95 24.39
C SER A 317 26.59 22.58 23.08
N ASN A 318 27.49 21.59 23.12
CA ASN A 318 28.30 21.12 21.99
C ASN A 318 28.52 19.60 21.98
N GLU A 319 27.75 18.84 22.77
CA GLU A 319 27.92 17.39 22.82
C GLU A 319 27.31 16.71 21.58
N ASN A 320 28.06 15.75 21.03
CA ASN A 320 27.56 14.89 19.97
C ASN A 320 26.62 13.84 20.58
N ILE A 321 25.37 13.89 20.19
CA ILE A 321 24.37 12.88 20.54
C ILE A 321 24.46 11.79 19.48
N ILE A 322 24.67 10.56 19.94
CA ILE A 322 24.80 9.39 19.08
C ILE A 322 23.56 8.53 19.23
N PHE A 323 22.96 8.16 18.10
CA PHE A 323 21.83 7.26 18.03
C PHE A 323 22.18 6.05 17.17
N HIS A 324 21.77 4.88 17.66
CA HIS A 324 21.72 3.62 16.94
C HIS A 324 20.31 3.03 17.09
N PRO A 325 19.67 2.53 16.02
CA PRO A 325 18.42 1.80 16.17
C PRO A 325 18.61 0.58 17.07
N THR A 326 17.63 0.29 17.92
CA THR A 326 17.57 -1.00 18.61
C THR A 326 17.27 -2.10 17.59
N LYS A 327 17.58 -3.35 17.93
CA LYS A 327 17.47 -4.51 17.02
C LYS A 327 16.08 -4.61 16.36
N GLU A 328 15.04 -4.28 17.09
CA GLU A 328 13.63 -4.35 16.66
C GLU A 328 13.27 -3.23 15.69
N LEU A 329 14.01 -2.12 15.73
CA LEU A 329 13.73 -0.89 14.98
C LEU A 329 14.80 -0.62 13.91
N VAL A 330 15.70 -1.56 13.62
CA VAL A 330 16.62 -1.44 12.48
C VAL A 330 15.80 -1.51 11.19
N PRO A 331 15.97 -0.56 10.24
CA PRO A 331 15.18 -0.57 9.01
C PRO A 331 15.56 -1.79 8.14
N ARG A 332 14.55 -2.45 7.59
CA ARG A 332 14.67 -3.40 6.48
C ARG A 332 14.93 -2.68 5.15
N GLY A 333 15.08 -3.44 4.06
CA GLY A 333 15.19 -2.86 2.72
C GLY A 333 13.90 -2.16 2.31
N TRP A 334 14.01 -0.99 1.68
CA TRP A 334 12.87 -0.16 1.27
C TRP A 334 11.92 0.13 2.43
N SER A 335 12.49 0.63 3.52
CA SER A 335 11.80 1.05 4.72
C SER A 335 12.47 2.28 5.35
N TYR A 336 11.93 2.78 6.45
CA TYR A 336 12.46 4.00 7.06
C TYR A 336 12.28 4.07 8.58
N ASN A 337 13.16 4.82 9.22
CA ASN A 337 13.04 5.22 10.61
C ASN A 337 12.75 6.71 10.71
N VAL A 338 12.02 7.07 11.75
CA VAL A 338 11.75 8.47 12.11
C VAL A 338 12.30 8.73 13.50
N LEU A 339 13.12 9.78 13.62
CA LEU A 339 13.59 10.30 14.89
C LEU A 339 12.96 11.68 15.12
N GLU A 340 12.49 11.93 16.33
CA GLU A 340 11.88 13.20 16.73
C GLU A 340 12.84 14.01 17.61
N LEU A 341 13.12 15.27 17.25
CA LEU A 341 13.96 16.18 18.03
C LEU A 341 13.18 17.46 18.35
N LYS A 342 13.00 17.74 19.65
CA LYS A 342 12.29 18.93 20.15
C LYS A 342 13.27 20.05 20.45
N ASN A 343 13.16 21.19 19.76
CA ASN A 343 13.93 22.39 20.08
C ASN A 343 13.22 23.26 21.12
N ASP A 344 12.97 22.71 22.30
CA ASP A 344 12.14 23.25 23.38
C ASP A 344 12.91 23.95 24.52
N TYR A 345 14.24 24.07 24.41
CA TYR A 345 15.13 24.72 25.36
C TYR A 345 16.36 25.30 24.68
N GLY A 346 16.89 26.39 25.23
CA GLY A 346 17.82 27.27 24.51
C GLY A 346 17.10 28.11 23.47
N GLY A 347 17.82 29.05 22.86
CA GLY A 347 17.31 29.89 21.78
C GLY A 347 17.26 29.16 20.44
N LYS A 348 17.42 29.94 19.38
CA LYS A 348 17.68 29.46 18.03
C LYS A 348 18.94 28.58 18.02
N GLY A 349 18.94 27.50 17.25
CA GLY A 349 20.06 26.56 17.21
C GLY A 349 20.37 26.07 15.81
N LYS A 350 21.67 25.93 15.52
CA LYS A 350 22.17 25.17 14.38
C LYS A 350 22.22 23.70 14.76
N TYR A 351 21.61 22.86 13.96
CA TYR A 351 21.75 21.42 14.07
C TYR A 351 22.64 20.90 12.94
N GLU A 352 23.57 20.02 13.28
CA GLU A 352 24.46 19.34 12.34
C GLU A 352 24.28 17.83 12.50
N PHE A 353 24.05 17.14 11.39
CA PHE A 353 23.77 15.71 11.33
C PHE A 353 24.84 14.99 10.51
N LYS A 354 25.28 13.84 11.00
CA LYS A 354 26.15 12.89 10.30
C LYS A 354 25.51 11.50 10.37
N LEU A 355 25.21 10.92 9.22
CA LEU A 355 24.75 9.54 9.06
C LEU A 355 25.93 8.67 8.62
N GLU A 356 26.07 7.49 9.23
CA GLU A 356 27.05 6.48 8.88
C GLU A 356 26.35 5.12 8.89
N GLY A 357 26.14 4.53 7.72
CA GLY A 357 25.56 3.20 7.54
C GLY A 357 26.64 2.12 7.50
N ASP A 358 26.30 0.91 7.94
CA ASP A 358 27.15 -0.26 7.71
C ASP A 358 27.23 -0.56 6.22
N ALA A 359 28.36 -1.04 5.71
CA ALA A 359 28.55 -1.30 4.29
C ALA A 359 27.62 -2.39 3.73
N PHE A 360 27.22 -3.34 4.58
CA PHE A 360 26.37 -4.46 4.23
C PHE A 360 25.26 -4.66 5.25
N GLY A 361 24.11 -5.16 4.81
CA GLY A 361 23.03 -5.58 5.69
C GLY A 361 23.31 -6.93 6.37
N SER A 362 22.38 -7.35 7.22
CA SER A 362 22.50 -8.58 8.04
C SER A 362 22.63 -9.90 7.25
N GLU A 363 22.36 -9.89 5.94
CA GLU A 363 22.45 -11.04 5.03
C GLU A 363 23.49 -10.80 3.91
N GLY A 364 24.31 -9.74 4.03
CA GLY A 364 25.43 -9.46 3.13
C GLY A 364 25.11 -8.63 1.89
N ALA A 365 23.88 -8.14 1.69
CA ALA A 365 23.59 -7.25 0.57
C ALA A 365 24.18 -5.85 0.82
N PRO A 366 24.72 -5.16 -0.20
CA PRO A 366 25.21 -3.80 -0.04
C PRO A 366 24.14 -2.85 0.48
N SER A 367 24.49 -2.07 1.51
CA SER A 367 23.60 -1.05 2.06
C SER A 367 23.51 0.15 1.13
N TYR A 368 22.35 0.80 1.14
CA TYR A 368 22.21 2.14 0.58
C TYR A 368 21.18 2.90 1.42
N PHE A 369 21.58 4.06 1.92
CA PHE A 369 20.74 4.94 2.72
C PHE A 369 20.45 6.24 1.97
N SER A 370 19.35 6.87 2.40
CA SER A 370 19.03 8.25 2.09
C SER A 370 18.41 8.90 3.32
N GLY A 371 18.52 10.22 3.42
CA GLY A 371 18.08 10.95 4.60
C GLY A 371 17.32 12.21 4.22
N ARG A 372 16.36 12.62 5.06
CA ARG A 372 15.65 13.88 4.94
C ARG A 372 15.28 14.42 6.30
N ILE A 373 15.37 15.74 6.47
CA ILE A 373 14.97 16.46 7.67
C ILE A 373 13.65 17.17 7.38
N LEU A 374 12.71 17.05 8.31
CA LEU A 374 11.42 17.71 8.34
C LEU A 374 11.41 18.72 9.49
N ILE A 375 11.03 19.98 9.25
CA ILE A 375 10.94 20.99 10.31
C ILE A 375 9.51 21.53 10.40
N LYS A 376 8.76 21.14 11.43
CA LYS A 376 7.44 21.70 11.75
C LYS A 376 7.63 22.92 12.65
N LYS A 377 7.39 24.10 12.10
CA LYS A 377 7.59 25.38 12.79
C LYS A 377 6.54 25.62 13.88
N ASN A 378 6.95 26.29 14.97
CA ASN A 378 6.05 26.74 16.04
C ASN A 378 5.20 25.63 16.68
N TRP A 379 5.72 24.39 16.76
CA TRP A 379 4.98 23.24 17.28
C TRP A 379 4.48 23.45 18.73
N SER A 380 5.26 24.15 19.56
CA SER A 380 4.89 24.41 20.96
C SER A 380 3.91 25.58 21.17
N ALA A 381 3.60 26.38 20.14
CA ALA A 381 2.96 27.69 20.29
C ALA A 381 1.59 27.76 19.57
N HIS A 382 0.61 26.97 20.02
CA HIS A 382 -0.78 26.90 19.54
C HIS A 382 -1.02 25.93 18.36
N ARG A 383 -1.92 24.96 18.57
CA ARG A 383 -2.30 23.91 17.60
C ARG A 383 -2.86 24.46 16.27
N GLU A 384 -3.29 25.73 16.24
CA GLU A 384 -4.02 26.35 15.13
C GLU A 384 -3.14 27.15 14.16
N ARG A 385 -1.84 27.35 14.44
CA ARG A 385 -0.88 28.07 13.56
C ARG A 385 0.21 27.17 12.98
N ARG A 386 -0.14 25.92 12.69
CA ARG A 386 0.78 24.94 12.05
C ARG A 386 0.99 25.33 10.58
N GLY A 387 2.08 26.04 10.29
CA GLY A 387 2.49 26.42 8.93
C GLY A 387 3.74 25.64 8.47
N VAL A 388 3.69 25.13 7.23
CA VAL A 388 4.69 24.33 6.48
C VAL A 388 6.15 24.56 6.94
N THR A 389 6.91 23.57 7.45
CA THR A 389 7.21 22.18 7.06
C THR A 389 8.34 21.97 6.05
N LYS A 390 9.49 22.63 6.25
CA LYS A 390 10.63 22.53 5.32
C LYS A 390 11.19 21.10 5.27
N HIS A 391 11.37 20.57 4.06
CA HIS A 391 12.07 19.31 3.82
C HIS A 391 13.50 19.59 3.33
N ILE A 392 14.50 18.97 3.94
CA ILE A 392 15.91 19.15 3.58
C ILE A 392 16.55 17.77 3.39
N PRO A 393 16.94 17.37 2.18
CA PRO A 393 17.60 16.10 1.96
C PRO A 393 19.01 16.11 2.57
N PHE A 394 19.49 14.92 2.94
CA PHE A 394 20.89 14.72 3.25
C PHE A 394 21.71 14.75 1.96
N ILE A 395 22.91 15.30 2.06
CA ILE A 395 23.93 15.13 1.02
C ILE A 395 24.61 13.79 1.30
N MET A 396 24.41 12.83 0.40
CA MET A 396 24.93 11.47 0.54
C MET A 396 26.25 11.30 -0.21
N SER A 397 27.15 10.48 0.34
CA SER A 397 28.40 10.02 -0.27
C SER A 397 28.46 8.50 -0.22
N GLY A 398 28.67 7.86 -1.37
CA GLY A 398 28.76 6.39 -1.48
C GLY A 398 27.51 5.62 -1.04
N GLY A 399 26.38 6.29 -0.80
CA GLY A 399 25.15 5.68 -0.29
C GLY A 399 25.21 5.25 1.18
N ILE A 400 26.32 5.42 1.89
CA ILE A 400 26.48 4.98 3.30
C ILE A 400 26.87 6.12 4.24
N GLU A 401 27.35 7.25 3.73
CA GLU A 401 27.62 8.43 4.54
C GLU A 401 26.70 9.57 4.14
N GLY A 402 26.16 10.30 5.11
CA GLY A 402 25.25 11.41 4.84
C GLY A 402 25.48 12.59 5.77
N ARG A 403 25.25 13.82 5.28
CA ARG A 403 25.32 15.04 6.09
C ARG A 403 24.16 15.98 5.80
N ALA A 404 23.69 16.65 6.84
CA ALA A 404 22.72 17.73 6.72
C ALA A 404 22.94 18.76 7.82
N SER A 405 22.52 20.00 7.58
CA SER A 405 22.50 21.03 8.60
C SER A 405 21.27 21.91 8.45
N ILE A 406 20.69 22.30 9.58
CA ILE A 406 19.52 23.15 9.65
C ILE A 406 19.70 24.21 10.73
N ILE A 407 18.82 25.21 10.67
CA ILE A 407 18.60 26.16 11.75
C ILE A 407 17.15 25.97 12.20
N ALA A 408 16.94 25.84 13.50
CA ALA A 408 15.60 25.71 14.09
C ALA A 408 15.40 26.77 15.18
N ASP A 409 14.22 27.37 15.20
CA ASP A 409 13.83 28.32 16.22
C ASP A 409 13.30 27.59 17.46
N ARG A 410 13.30 28.26 18.61
CA ARG A 410 12.75 27.67 19.84
C ARG A 410 11.26 27.36 19.64
N GLY A 411 10.87 26.13 19.93
CA GLY A 411 9.51 25.63 19.76
C GLY A 411 9.30 24.83 18.47
N ASP A 412 10.30 24.79 17.57
CA ASP A 412 10.26 23.95 16.39
C ASP A 412 10.37 22.46 16.76
N LEU A 413 9.71 21.63 15.95
CA LEU A 413 9.81 20.19 16.00
C LEU A 413 10.52 19.70 14.74
N ILE A 414 11.59 18.94 14.94
CA ILE A 414 12.41 18.41 13.85
C ILE A 414 12.18 16.91 13.78
N TYR A 415 11.93 16.38 12.59
CA TYR A 415 12.04 14.94 12.34
C TYR A 415 13.21 14.64 11.44
N VAL A 416 14.00 13.64 11.80
CA VAL A 416 15.05 13.09 10.95
C VAL A 416 14.54 11.75 10.42
N ILE A 417 14.37 11.67 9.11
CA ILE A 417 13.91 10.49 8.40
C ILE A 417 15.12 9.84 7.74
N ILE A 418 15.40 8.59 8.11
CA ILE A 418 16.48 7.79 7.54
C ILE A 418 15.86 6.60 6.81
N THR A 419 16.07 6.50 5.51
CA THR A 419 15.55 5.42 4.67
C THR A 419 16.66 4.44 4.29
N SER A 420 16.34 3.15 4.28
CA SER A 420 17.17 2.12 3.67
C SER A 420 16.57 1.77 2.31
N VAL A 421 17.34 1.98 1.24
CA VAL A 421 16.90 1.85 -0.17
C VAL A 421 17.94 1.08 -1.03
N PRO A 422 18.33 -0.13 -0.59
CA PRO A 422 19.35 -0.95 -1.24
C PRO A 422 18.88 -1.46 -2.61
N GLU A 423 19.82 -1.87 -3.45
CA GLU A 423 19.56 -2.66 -4.66
C GLU A 423 19.32 -4.14 -4.32
N TYR A 424 18.44 -4.36 -3.33
CA TYR A 424 18.03 -5.67 -2.85
C TYR A 424 16.54 -5.59 -2.47
N PHE A 425 15.72 -6.40 -3.14
CA PHE A 425 14.27 -6.17 -3.26
C PHE A 425 13.42 -7.29 -2.66
N THR A 426 14.00 -8.06 -1.74
CA THR A 426 13.37 -9.20 -1.05
C THR A 426 13.97 -9.37 0.34
N SER A 427 13.61 -10.46 1.03
CA SER A 427 14.04 -10.85 2.39
C SER A 427 13.55 -9.94 3.52
N ASN A 428 13.98 -10.27 4.75
CA ASN A 428 13.82 -9.41 5.92
C ASN A 428 15.15 -8.87 6.45
N GLN A 429 16.18 -8.81 5.61
CA GLN A 429 17.48 -8.25 5.94
C GLN A 429 17.33 -6.82 6.48
N THR A 430 18.08 -6.54 7.54
CA THR A 430 18.12 -5.25 8.22
C THR A 430 19.42 -4.50 7.90
N TYR A 431 19.36 -3.18 7.87
CA TYR A 431 20.46 -2.29 7.51
C TYR A 431 20.74 -1.32 8.66
N ASN A 432 21.85 -1.57 9.36
CA ASN A 432 22.25 -0.79 10.53
C ASN A 432 22.87 0.54 10.13
N TYR A 433 22.71 1.52 11.01
CA TYR A 433 23.35 2.83 10.89
C TYR A 433 23.60 3.46 12.25
N ARG A 434 24.44 4.49 12.24
CA ARG A 434 24.69 5.44 13.31
C ARG A 434 24.30 6.84 12.84
N LEU A 435 23.49 7.54 13.62
CA LEU A 435 23.25 8.97 13.44
C LEU A 435 23.93 9.73 14.57
N THR A 436 24.86 10.62 14.23
CA THR A 436 25.43 11.58 15.17
C THR A 436 24.84 12.96 14.88
N PHE A 437 24.39 13.66 15.91
CA PHE A 437 23.95 15.05 15.75
C PHE A 437 24.34 15.92 16.94
N SER A 438 24.49 17.22 16.70
CA SER A 438 24.71 18.22 17.74
C SER A 438 23.84 19.44 17.51
N LYS A 439 23.59 20.19 18.58
CA LYS A 439 22.96 21.51 18.55
C LYS A 439 24.00 22.54 19.00
N LYS A 440 24.19 23.63 18.24
CA LYS A 440 24.96 24.82 18.63
C LYS A 440 24.02 26.02 18.71
N GLU A 441 24.05 26.78 19.80
CA GLU A 441 23.24 28.01 19.90
C GLU A 441 23.79 29.08 18.94
N ILE A 442 22.89 29.88 18.35
CA ILE A 442 23.22 31.02 17.47
C ILE A 442 22.51 32.27 17.96
#